data_AF-A0A183EB09-F1
#
_entry.id   AF-A0A183EB09-F1
#
_cell.length_a   1.000
_cell.length_b   1.000
_cell.length_c   1.000
_cell.angle_alpha   90.00
_cell.angle_beta   90.00
_cell.angle_gamma   90.00
#
_symmetry.space_group_name_H-M   'P 1'
#
loop_
_entity.id
_entity.type
_entity.pdbx_description
1 polymer ?
#
loop_
_entity_poly.entity_id
_entity_poly.type
_entity_poly.pdbx_seq_one_letter_code
_entity_poly.pdbx_strand_id
1 'polypeptide(L)'
;MLWSLKVHEAVGRYWAALACEFTDSTVLPMNITDLALSLTRLYVPQIKKALEQLREYWDILEHARTQLSHFIKASSDFLDRARRFEGIIQLTLHEYVLNPYELNIISLLNDRLMEVERCFVNPRGMPEQPSQRHMLFSVNSSDEYSSKVMGSVHNAVRFLEFQIELKV
;
A
#
# COMPACT_ATOMS: atom_id res chain seq x y z
N MET A 1 -15.49 40.22 -16.00
CA MET A 1 -15.54 38.91 -15.31
C MET A 1 -14.09 38.44 -15.15
N LEU A 2 -13.44 38.77 -14.03
CA LEU A 2 -12.08 38.33 -13.74
C LEU A 2 -12.17 36.92 -13.16
N TRP A 3 -11.72 35.92 -13.91
CA TRP A 3 -11.64 34.54 -13.43
C TRP A 3 -10.71 34.50 -12.21
N SER A 4 -11.26 34.14 -11.05
CA SER A 4 -10.50 34.05 -9.81
C SER A 4 -9.60 32.81 -9.86
N LEU A 5 -8.29 33.00 -10.02
CA LEU A 5 -7.30 31.92 -10.04
C LEU A 5 -6.91 31.43 -8.63
N LYS A 6 -7.64 31.81 -7.58
CA LYS A 6 -7.31 31.44 -6.19
C LYS A 6 -7.22 29.94 -5.96
N VAL A 7 -8.03 29.14 -6.66
CA VAL A 7 -7.95 27.67 -6.60
C VAL A 7 -6.66 27.16 -7.24
N HIS A 8 -6.29 27.70 -8.41
CA HIS A 8 -5.04 27.32 -9.09
C HIS A 8 -3.82 27.71 -8.25
N GLU A 9 -3.86 28.89 -7.62
CA GLU A 9 -2.83 29.34 -6.69
C GLU A 9 -2.72 28.39 -5.47
N ALA A 10 -3.84 28.00 -4.86
CA ALA A 10 -3.85 27.06 -3.74
C ALA A 10 -3.28 25.68 -4.14
N VAL A 11 -3.68 25.15 -5.30
CA VAL A 11 -3.16 23.88 -5.83
C VAL A 11 -1.66 23.99 -6.13
N GLY A 12 -1.22 25.08 -6.76
CA GLY A 12 0.19 25.34 -7.05
C GLY A 12 1.04 25.41 -5.78
N ARG A 13 0.55 26.12 -4.75
CA ARG A 13 1.20 26.18 -3.44
C ARG A 13 1.31 24.82 -2.77
N TYR A 14 0.24 24.02 -2.83
CA TYR A 14 0.26 22.67 -2.26
C TYR A 14 1.32 21.78 -2.92
N TRP A 15 1.35 21.74 -4.26
CA TRP A 15 2.36 20.95 -4.98
C TRP A 15 3.79 21.44 -4.76
N ALA A 16 3.99 22.76 -4.71
CA ALA A 16 5.29 23.34 -4.41
C ALA A 16 5.76 22.98 -2.99
N ALA A 17 4.89 23.11 -2.00
CA ALA A 17 5.21 22.74 -0.61
C ALA A 17 5.51 21.24 -0.48
N LEU A 18 4.73 20.39 -1.14
CA LEU A 18 4.99 18.94 -1.16
C LEU A 18 6.35 18.63 -1.78
N ALA A 19 6.67 19.23 -2.92
CA ALA A 19 7.97 19.03 -3.58
C ALA A 19 9.13 19.48 -2.68
N CYS A 20 9.04 20.67 -2.07
CA CYS A 20 10.04 21.17 -1.14
C CYS A 20 10.21 20.26 0.08
N GLU A 21 9.13 19.74 0.66
CA GLU A 21 9.24 18.80 1.78
C GLU A 21 10.03 17.55 1.34
N PHE A 22 9.68 16.94 0.20
CA PHE A 22 10.41 15.76 -0.29
C PHE A 22 11.87 16.02 -0.67
N THR A 23 12.25 17.25 -1.05
CA THR A 23 13.64 17.58 -1.40
C THR A 23 14.47 18.01 -0.19
N ASP A 24 13.86 18.67 0.78
CA ASP A 24 14.58 19.37 1.84
C ASP A 24 14.57 18.61 3.17
N SER A 25 13.66 17.64 3.37
CA SER A 25 13.65 16.82 4.59
C SER A 25 14.90 15.93 4.70
N THR A 26 15.54 15.93 5.87
CA THR A 26 16.70 15.05 6.18
C THR A 26 16.36 13.57 5.99
N VAL A 27 15.18 13.16 6.47
CA VAL A 27 14.61 11.84 6.25
C VAL A 27 13.34 12.01 5.43
N LEU A 28 13.13 11.15 4.43
CA LEU A 28 11.98 11.24 3.53
C LEU A 28 10.66 11.28 4.31
N PRO A 29 9.72 12.17 3.96
CA PRO A 29 8.46 12.37 4.68
C PRO A 29 7.42 11.27 4.37
N MET A 30 7.83 10.00 4.45
CA MET A 30 6.99 8.82 4.18
C MET A 30 6.66 8.09 5.48
N ASN A 31 5.38 7.79 5.70
CA ASN A 31 4.94 7.02 6.86
C ASN A 31 4.56 5.57 6.48
N ILE A 32 5.50 4.65 6.70
CA ILE A 32 5.30 3.23 6.43
C ILE A 32 4.31 2.60 7.43
N THR A 33 4.21 3.13 8.64
CA THR A 33 3.24 2.68 9.65
C THR A 33 1.81 2.92 9.15
N ASP A 34 1.54 4.04 8.48
CA ASP A 34 0.22 4.33 7.89
C ASP A 34 -0.15 3.36 6.76
N LEU A 35 0.82 2.98 5.91
CA LEU A 35 0.62 1.94 4.91
C LEU A 35 0.28 0.59 5.56
N ALA A 36 1.02 0.20 6.60
CA ALA A 36 0.78 -1.05 7.32
C ALA A 36 -0.57 -1.05 8.08
N LEU A 37 -0.97 0.09 8.62
CA LEU A 37 -2.30 0.27 9.20
C LEU A 37 -3.39 0.16 8.13
N SER A 38 -3.17 0.68 6.94
CA SER A 38 -4.12 0.55 5.82
C SER A 38 -4.29 -0.91 5.40
N LEU A 39 -3.19 -1.68 5.33
CA LEU A 39 -3.25 -3.13 5.06
C LEU A 39 -4.10 -3.87 6.10
N THR A 40 -3.82 -3.64 7.39
CA THR A 40 -4.47 -4.36 8.50
C THR A 40 -5.91 -3.94 8.74
N ARG A 41 -6.24 -2.64 8.59
CA ARG A 41 -7.55 -2.08 8.95
C ARG A 41 -8.50 -1.92 7.78
N LEU A 42 -7.99 -1.82 6.55
CA LEU A 42 -8.81 -1.58 5.37
C LEU A 42 -8.74 -2.76 4.40
N TYR A 43 -7.55 -3.14 3.93
CA TYR A 43 -7.44 -4.05 2.78
C TYR A 43 -7.76 -5.49 3.17
N VAL A 44 -7.15 -5.99 4.25
CA VAL A 44 -7.41 -7.33 4.79
C VAL A 44 -8.90 -7.52 5.13
N PRO A 45 -9.57 -6.62 5.88
CA PRO A 45 -11.00 -6.76 6.17
C PRO A 45 -11.90 -6.75 4.93
N GLN A 46 -11.59 -5.95 3.91
CA GLN A 46 -12.36 -5.91 2.67
C GLN A 46 -12.29 -7.23 1.90
N ILE A 47 -11.10 -7.81 1.77
CA ILE A 47 -10.93 -9.12 1.12
C ILE A 47 -11.57 -10.23 1.95
N LYS A 48 -11.38 -10.21 3.27
CA LYS A 48 -12.03 -11.16 4.19
C LYS A 48 -13.55 -11.14 4.02
N LYS A 49 -14.16 -9.95 4.02
CA LYS A 49 -15.61 -9.79 3.82
C LYS A 49 -16.06 -10.35 2.47
N ALA A 50 -15.30 -10.11 1.40
CA ALA A 50 -15.61 -10.65 0.08
C ALA A 50 -15.57 -12.19 0.04
N LEU A 51 -14.58 -12.81 0.69
CA LEU A 51 -14.51 -14.27 0.79
C LEU A 51 -15.56 -14.88 1.73
N GLU A 52 -15.96 -14.16 2.79
CA GLU A 52 -17.04 -14.58 3.69
C GLU A 52 -18.41 -14.64 3.01
N GLN A 53 -18.63 -13.86 1.93
CA GLN A 53 -19.85 -13.97 1.12
C GLN A 53 -19.97 -15.32 0.42
N LEU A 54 -18.85 -16.03 0.23
CA LEU A 54 -18.78 -17.36 -0.41
C LEU A 54 -18.69 -18.49 0.63
N ARG A 55 -19.21 -18.28 1.84
CA ARG A 55 -19.03 -19.21 2.97
C ARG A 55 -19.60 -20.60 2.73
N GLU A 56 -20.69 -20.69 1.96
CA GLU A 56 -21.33 -21.96 1.59
C GLU A 56 -20.42 -22.87 0.77
N TYR A 57 -19.36 -22.32 0.19
CA TYR A 57 -18.41 -23.01 -0.69
C TYR A 57 -17.03 -23.20 -0.07
N TRP A 58 -16.92 -23.17 1.26
CA TRP A 58 -15.62 -23.24 1.94
C TRP A 58 -14.80 -24.50 1.63
N ASP A 59 -15.45 -25.63 1.35
CA ASP A 59 -14.78 -26.89 1.01
C ASP A 59 -13.94 -26.79 -0.27
N ILE A 60 -14.36 -25.96 -1.23
CA ILE A 60 -13.64 -25.73 -2.49
C ILE A 60 -12.73 -24.49 -2.45
N LEU A 61 -12.84 -23.66 -1.40
CA LEU A 61 -12.07 -22.41 -1.23
C LEU A 61 -10.87 -22.55 -0.27
N GLU A 62 -10.43 -23.76 0.06
CA GLU A 62 -9.37 -24.00 1.06
C GLU A 62 -8.07 -23.25 0.76
N HIS A 63 -7.63 -23.23 -0.50
CA HIS A 63 -6.44 -22.47 -0.90
C HIS A 63 -6.62 -20.97 -0.71
N ALA A 64 -7.78 -20.40 -1.07
CA ALA A 64 -8.06 -18.98 -0.87
C ALA A 64 -8.08 -18.61 0.62
N ARG A 65 -8.64 -19.48 1.46
CA ARG A 65 -8.65 -19.31 2.93
C ARG A 65 -7.25 -19.35 3.52
N THR A 66 -6.41 -20.26 3.03
CA THR A 66 -5.00 -20.36 3.44
C THR A 66 -4.22 -19.11 3.02
N GLN A 67 -4.41 -18.63 1.79
CA GLN A 67 -3.76 -17.39 1.34
C GLN A 67 -4.23 -16.16 2.14
N LEU A 68 -5.52 -16.08 2.48
CA LEU A 68 -6.04 -15.02 3.35
C LEU A 68 -5.41 -15.06 4.74
N SER A 69 -5.23 -16.24 5.34
CA SER A 69 -4.60 -16.35 6.66
C SER A 69 -3.12 -15.94 6.64
N HIS A 70 -2.39 -16.30 5.57
CA HIS A 70 -1.04 -15.80 5.34
C HIS A 70 -1.01 -14.28 5.18
N PHE A 71 -1.96 -13.70 4.45
CA PHE A 71 -2.02 -12.25 4.24
C PHE A 71 -2.33 -11.49 5.54
N ILE A 72 -3.25 -12.01 6.37
CA ILE A 72 -3.53 -11.47 7.71
C ILE A 72 -2.25 -11.46 8.55
N LYS A 73 -1.55 -12.59 8.61
CA LYS A 73 -0.31 -12.73 9.38
C LYS A 73 0.77 -11.78 8.87
N ALA A 74 1.01 -11.77 7.57
CA ALA A 74 2.03 -10.91 6.93
C ALA A 74 1.73 -9.42 7.15
N SER A 75 0.45 -9.01 7.11
CA SER A 75 0.05 -7.63 7.38
C SER A 75 0.31 -7.22 8.83
N SER A 76 0.05 -8.12 9.79
CA SER A 76 0.38 -7.91 11.19
C SER A 76 1.89 -7.81 11.42
N ASP A 77 2.65 -8.76 10.86
CA ASP A 77 4.12 -8.78 10.95
C ASP A 77 4.72 -7.52 10.32
N PHE A 78 4.15 -7.03 9.21
CA PHE A 78 4.57 -5.80 8.56
C PHE A 78 4.30 -4.57 9.42
N LEU A 79 3.14 -4.48 10.07
CA LEU A 79 2.82 -3.39 11.01
C LEU A 79 3.80 -3.33 12.19
N ASP A 80 4.13 -4.47 12.77
CA ASP A 80 5.11 -4.52 13.86
C ASP A 80 6.50 -4.10 13.41
N ARG A 81 6.91 -4.52 12.20
CA ARG A 81 8.18 -4.10 11.60
C ARG A 81 8.20 -2.61 11.27
N ALA A 82 7.11 -2.06 10.74
CA ALA A 82 6.97 -0.64 10.43
C ALA A 82 7.11 0.23 11.69
N ARG A 83 6.41 -0.13 12.78
CA ARG A 83 6.53 0.56 14.08
C ARG A 83 7.93 0.51 14.66
N ARG A 84 8.60 -0.64 14.58
CA ARG A 84 10.00 -0.76 15.00
C ARG A 84 10.91 0.13 14.16
N PHE A 85 10.68 0.20 12.86
CA PHE A 85 11.46 1.03 11.94
C PHE A 85 11.23 2.53 12.20
N GLU A 86 9.99 2.94 12.47
CA GLU A 86 9.65 4.30 12.91
C GLU A 86 10.41 4.68 14.19
N GLY A 87 10.47 3.78 15.18
CA GLY A 87 11.28 3.98 16.38
C GLY A 87 12.78 4.13 16.10
N ILE A 88 13.31 3.36 15.14
CA ILE A 88 14.72 3.50 14.69
C ILE A 88 14.94 4.88 14.08
N ILE A 89 14.05 5.33 13.19
CA ILE A 89 14.13 6.67 12.58
C ILE A 89 14.16 7.76 13.66
N GLN A 90 13.26 7.68 14.65
CA GLN A 90 13.19 8.66 15.74
C GLN A 90 14.47 8.71 16.57
N LEU A 91 15.03 7.55 16.92
CA LEU A 91 16.29 7.46 17.67
C LEU A 91 17.46 8.02 16.85
N THR A 92 17.58 7.63 15.58
CA THR A 92 18.64 8.13 14.70
C THR A 92 18.54 9.64 14.49
N LEU A 93 17.34 10.19 14.32
CA LEU A 93 17.14 11.64 14.21
C LEU A 93 17.55 12.37 15.50
N HIS A 94 17.21 11.81 16.66
CA HIS A 94 17.62 12.37 17.94
C HIS A 94 19.14 12.41 18.08
N GLU A 95 19.83 11.31 17.73
CA GLU A 95 21.29 11.22 17.75
C GLU A 95 21.94 12.16 16.72
N TYR A 96 21.35 12.28 15.52
CA TYR A 96 21.83 13.16 14.45
C TYR A 96 21.85 14.64 14.87
N VAL A 97 20.84 15.10 15.63
CA VAL A 97 20.82 16.47 16.18
C VAL A 97 22.01 16.73 17.11
N LEU A 98 22.45 15.70 17.84
CA LEU A 98 23.57 15.79 18.78
C LEU A 98 24.93 15.65 18.07
N ASN A 99 24.99 14.89 16.97
CA ASN A 99 26.22 14.63 16.21
C ASN A 99 25.95 14.53 14.69
N PRO A 100 25.95 15.66 13.96
CA PRO A 100 25.52 15.72 12.55
C PRO A 100 26.52 15.15 11.54
N TYR A 101 27.65 14.59 11.97
CA TYR A 101 28.69 14.09 11.05
C TYR A 101 28.40 12.68 10.50
N GLU A 102 27.38 11.98 10.98
CA GLU A 102 27.01 10.62 10.54
C GLU A 102 25.96 10.60 9.40
N LEU A 103 26.31 11.20 8.25
CA LEU A 103 25.42 11.27 7.07
C LEU A 103 25.08 9.89 6.46
N ASN A 104 25.94 8.88 6.65
CA ASN A 104 25.77 7.56 6.05
C ASN A 104 24.52 6.82 6.55
N ILE A 105 24.16 6.98 7.83
CA ILE A 105 23.01 6.29 8.43
C ILE A 105 21.70 6.87 7.89
N ILE A 106 21.63 8.19 7.74
CA ILE A 106 20.46 8.88 7.16
C ILE A 106 20.21 8.42 5.72
N SER A 107 21.26 8.31 4.91
CA SER A 107 21.13 7.77 3.54
C SER A 107 20.54 6.37 3.54
N LEU A 108 21.01 5.48 4.43
CA LEU A 108 20.50 4.12 4.53
C LEU A 108 19.03 4.06 4.96
N LEU A 109 18.60 4.97 5.84
CA LEU A 109 17.19 5.10 6.22
C LEU A 109 16.33 5.52 5.03
N ASN A 110 16.78 6.52 4.26
CA ASN A 110 16.07 7.01 3.07
C ASN A 110 16.01 5.94 1.98
N ASP A 111 17.10 5.23 1.72
CA ASP A 111 17.13 4.10 0.79
C ASP A 111 16.09 3.06 1.19
N ARG A 112 16.05 2.71 2.49
CA ARG A 112 15.09 1.74 2.99
C ARG A 112 13.64 2.22 2.88
N LEU A 113 13.36 3.51 3.11
CA LEU A 113 12.03 4.11 2.92
C LEU A 113 11.60 4.01 1.44
N MET A 114 12.49 4.36 0.51
CA MET A 114 12.21 4.27 -0.94
C MET A 114 11.96 2.83 -1.40
N GLU A 115 12.68 1.85 -0.84
CA GLU A 115 12.55 0.45 -1.25
C GLU A 115 11.24 -0.22 -0.80
N VAL A 116 10.55 0.30 0.22
CA VAL A 116 9.29 -0.30 0.69
C VAL A 116 8.24 -0.38 -0.42
N GLU A 117 8.04 0.70 -1.18
CA GLU A 117 7.07 0.71 -2.29
C GLU A 117 7.46 -0.30 -3.39
N ARG A 118 8.76 -0.49 -3.62
CA ARG A 118 9.26 -1.44 -4.62
C ARG A 118 8.98 -2.89 -4.23
N CYS A 119 8.91 -3.20 -2.93
CA CYS A 119 8.52 -4.54 -2.46
C CYS A 119 7.10 -4.94 -2.89
N PHE A 120 6.23 -3.97 -3.20
CA PHE A 120 4.88 -4.25 -3.70
C PHE A 120 4.78 -4.32 -5.23
N VAL A 121 5.91 -4.23 -5.95
CA VAL A 121 5.95 -4.33 -7.41
C VAL A 121 6.24 -5.76 -7.83
N ASN A 122 5.26 -6.42 -8.46
CA ASN A 122 5.45 -7.71 -9.11
C ASN A 122 6.09 -7.51 -10.50
N PRO A 123 7.32 -8.01 -10.73
CA PRO A 123 8.04 -7.79 -11.99
C PRO A 123 7.35 -8.44 -13.20
N ARG A 124 6.52 -9.48 -12.98
CA ARG A 124 5.75 -10.15 -14.03
C ARG A 124 4.42 -9.46 -14.35
N GLY A 125 4.02 -8.49 -13.52
CA GLY A 125 2.69 -7.89 -13.58
C GLY A 125 1.58 -8.85 -13.15
N MET A 126 0.34 -8.39 -13.26
CA MET A 126 -0.84 -9.17 -12.95
C MET A 126 -1.18 -10.15 -14.09
N PRO A 127 -1.85 -11.28 -13.80
CA PRO A 127 -2.42 -12.14 -14.83
C PRO A 127 -3.23 -11.31 -15.82
N GLU A 128 -3.01 -11.51 -17.12
CA GLU A 128 -3.67 -10.79 -18.22
C GLU A 128 -3.35 -9.28 -18.33
N GLN A 129 -2.64 -8.69 -17.35
CA GLN A 129 -2.29 -7.27 -17.32
C GLN A 129 -0.81 -7.04 -16.91
N PRO A 130 0.17 -7.33 -17.80
CA PRO A 130 1.60 -7.24 -17.48
C PRO A 130 2.11 -5.82 -17.15
N SER A 131 1.38 -4.80 -17.58
CA SER A 131 1.66 -3.39 -17.26
C SER A 131 1.23 -3.01 -15.84
N GLN A 132 0.27 -3.72 -15.25
CA GLN A 132 -0.15 -3.51 -13.86
C GLN A 132 0.75 -4.32 -12.95
N ARG A 133 1.71 -3.64 -12.31
CA ARG A 133 2.73 -4.30 -11.50
C ARG A 133 2.58 -4.06 -10.01
N HIS A 134 1.92 -2.97 -9.63
CA HIS A 134 1.74 -2.66 -8.22
C HIS A 134 0.65 -3.55 -7.60
N MET A 135 1.03 -4.38 -6.62
CA MET A 135 0.13 -5.35 -6.01
C MET A 135 -1.01 -4.70 -5.23
N LEU A 136 -0.70 -3.61 -4.51
CA LEU A 136 -1.71 -2.84 -3.77
C LEU A 136 -2.56 -1.98 -4.71
N PHE A 137 -1.98 -1.04 -5.45
CA PHE A 137 -2.72 -0.10 -6.31
C PHE A 137 -3.04 -0.63 -7.71
N SER A 138 -3.36 -1.93 -7.84
CA SER A 138 -3.88 -2.49 -9.08
C SER A 138 -5.30 -2.01 -9.33
N VAL A 139 -5.62 -1.67 -10.58
CA VAL A 139 -6.97 -1.25 -10.95
C VAL A 139 -7.84 -2.45 -11.25
N ASN A 140 -9.14 -2.30 -11.03
CA ASN A 140 -10.11 -3.29 -11.45
C ASN A 140 -10.35 -3.14 -12.97
N SER A 141 -10.21 -4.23 -13.73
CA SER A 141 -10.48 -4.27 -15.18
C SER A 141 -11.90 -3.86 -15.58
N SER A 142 -12.88 -3.97 -14.67
CA SER A 142 -14.27 -3.58 -14.90
C SER A 142 -14.60 -2.15 -14.44
N ASP A 143 -13.75 -1.54 -13.61
CA ASP A 143 -13.95 -0.20 -13.05
C ASP A 143 -12.59 0.39 -12.63
N GLU A 144 -11.93 1.09 -13.56
CA GLU A 144 -10.63 1.71 -13.32
C GLU A 144 -10.70 2.89 -12.34
N TYR A 145 -11.89 3.44 -12.11
CA TYR A 145 -12.14 4.52 -11.15
C TYR A 145 -12.60 4.01 -9.78
N SER A 146 -12.63 2.69 -9.59
CA SER A 146 -13.00 2.10 -8.31
C SER A 146 -12.02 2.51 -7.22
N SER A 147 -12.53 3.01 -6.09
CA SER A 147 -11.71 3.32 -4.91
C SER A 147 -11.20 2.08 -4.16
N LYS A 148 -11.35 0.88 -4.74
CA LYS A 148 -10.93 -0.38 -4.14
C LYS A 148 -9.47 -0.66 -4.45
N VAL A 149 -8.66 -0.71 -3.41
CA VAL A 149 -7.26 -1.15 -3.47
C VAL A 149 -7.25 -2.69 -3.61
N MET A 150 -6.19 -3.23 -4.21
CA MET A 150 -6.02 -4.65 -4.56
C MET A 150 -7.10 -5.14 -5.53
N GLY A 151 -7.40 -4.33 -6.57
CA GLY A 151 -8.44 -4.61 -7.56
C GLY A 151 -8.32 -5.98 -8.20
N SER A 152 -7.10 -6.43 -8.52
CA SER A 152 -6.87 -7.76 -9.11
C SER A 152 -7.29 -8.91 -8.17
N VAL A 153 -7.10 -8.77 -6.86
CA VAL A 153 -7.53 -9.78 -5.89
C VAL A 153 -9.05 -9.82 -5.78
N HIS A 154 -9.70 -8.65 -5.74
CA HIS A 154 -11.16 -8.57 -5.77
C HIS A 154 -11.75 -9.16 -7.04
N ASN A 155 -11.10 -8.97 -8.20
CA ASN A 155 -11.51 -9.57 -9.46
C ASN A 155 -11.37 -11.08 -9.44
N ALA A 156 -10.29 -11.61 -8.86
CA ALA A 156 -10.12 -13.04 -8.69
C ALA A 156 -11.22 -13.65 -7.79
N VAL A 157 -11.61 -12.98 -6.70
CA VAL A 157 -12.72 -13.44 -5.82
C VAL A 157 -14.05 -13.44 -6.58
N ARG A 158 -14.35 -12.38 -7.35
CA ARG A 158 -15.56 -12.33 -8.18
C ARG A 158 -15.56 -13.39 -9.28
N PHE A 159 -14.41 -13.68 -9.87
CA PHE A 159 -14.29 -14.75 -10.85
C PHE A 159 -14.59 -16.12 -10.23
N LEU A 160 -14.13 -16.37 -9.00
CA LEU A 160 -14.47 -17.59 -8.26
C LEU A 160 -15.97 -17.71 -8.00
N GLU A 161 -16.61 -16.63 -7.55
CA GLU A 161 -18.07 -16.56 -7.37
C GLU A 161 -18.81 -16.97 -8.66
N PHE A 162 -18.47 -16.36 -9.79
CA PHE A 162 -19.08 -16.67 -11.08
C PHE A 162 -18.85 -18.12 -11.53
N GLN A 163 -17.65 -18.67 -11.32
CA GLN A 163 -17.36 -20.08 -11.65
C GLN A 163 -18.14 -21.07 -10.79
N ILE A 164 -18.45 -20.70 -9.55
CA ILE A 164 -19.27 -21.50 -8.65
C ILE A 164 -20.73 -21.50 -9.12
N GLU A 165 -21.29 -20.32 -9.42
CA GLU A 165 -22.66 -20.17 -9.93
C GLU A 165 -22.90 -20.94 -11.23
N LEU A 166 -21.88 -21.08 -12.10
CA LEU A 166 -22.00 -21.85 -13.35
C LEU A 166 -21.94 -23.38 -13.17
N LYS A 167 -21.49 -23.86 -12.01
CA LYS A 167 -21.33 -25.30 -11.74
C LYS A 167 -22.44 -25.88 -10.86
N VAL A 168 -23.30 -25.02 -10.30
CA VAL A 168 -24.51 -25.35 -9.54
C VAL A 168 -25.72 -25.26 -10.47
#